data_AF-A0A7V4M0C1-F1
#
_entry.id   AF-A0A7V4M0C1-F1
#
_cell.length_a   1.000
_cell.length_b   1.000
_cell.length_c   1.000
_cell.angle_alpha   90.00
_cell.angle_beta   90.00
_cell.angle_gamma   90.00
#
_symmetry.space_group_name_H-M   'P 1'
#
loop_
_entity.id
_entity.type
_entity.pdbx_description
1 polymer ?
#
loop_
_entity_poly.entity_id
_entity_poly.type
_entity_poly.pdbx_seq_one_letter_code
_entity_poly.pdbx_strand_id
1 'polypeptide(L)'
;MIIVKSAPDLEGMRASGYIAARVRDAIAGNVRAGVTTGELADYAEEMIRGFGAESAFLGYKGYPSPICVSVNEVVVHGIPGKRRIEVGDIVGIDVGVRYGGYVGDTARTVMVGECDPRVAELVKTTERCLME
;
A
#
# COMPACT_ATOMS: atom_id res chain seq x y z
N MET A 1 0.24 2.77 -27.05
CA MET A 1 1.16 1.65 -27.40
C MET A 1 1.43 0.86 -26.12
N ILE A 2 1.21 -0.45 -26.12
CA ILE A 2 1.55 -1.32 -24.99
C ILE A 2 2.95 -1.89 -25.26
N ILE A 3 3.84 -1.82 -24.27
CA ILE A 3 5.23 -2.28 -24.40
C ILE A 3 5.27 -3.79 -24.12
N VAL A 4 5.79 -4.58 -25.06
CA VAL A 4 6.07 -6.00 -24.84
C VAL A 4 7.38 -6.14 -24.06
N LYS A 5 7.31 -6.78 -22.89
CA LYS A 5 8.45 -6.91 -21.97
C LYS A 5 9.39 -8.03 -22.40
N SER A 6 10.69 -7.77 -22.29
CA SER A 6 11.74 -8.78 -22.47
C SER A 6 11.90 -9.67 -21.22
N ALA A 7 12.63 -10.78 -21.32
CA ALA A 7 12.90 -11.63 -20.16
C ALA A 7 13.61 -10.87 -19.00
N PRO A 8 14.65 -10.03 -19.26
CA PRO A 8 15.23 -9.18 -18.23
C PRO A 8 14.23 -8.19 -17.61
N ASP A 9 13.32 -7.61 -18.42
CA ASP A 9 12.27 -6.74 -17.88
C ASP A 9 11.36 -7.49 -16.91
N LEU A 10 10.98 -8.73 -17.25
CA LEU A 10 10.14 -9.56 -16.40
C LEU A 10 10.85 -9.91 -15.09
N GLU A 11 12.17 -10.14 -15.11
CA GLU A 11 12.95 -10.38 -13.89
C GLU A 11 13.00 -9.13 -12.99
N GLY A 12 13.26 -7.95 -13.57
CA GLY A 12 13.22 -6.68 -12.85
C GLY A 12 11.84 -6.38 -12.25
N MET A 13 10.77 -6.60 -13.02
CA MET A 13 9.39 -6.44 -12.53
C MET A 13 9.03 -7.43 -11.42
N ARG A 14 9.52 -8.69 -11.48
CA ARG A 14 9.32 -9.66 -10.39
C ARG A 14 10.02 -9.21 -9.12
N ALA A 15 11.25 -8.69 -9.23
CA ALA A 15 11.99 -8.19 -8.07
C ALA A 15 11.30 -6.98 -7.43
N SER A 16 10.91 -5.96 -8.22
CA SER A 16 10.20 -4.79 -7.70
C SER A 16 8.84 -5.15 -7.11
N GLY A 17 8.07 -6.01 -7.79
CA GLY A 17 6.77 -6.50 -7.30
C GLY A 17 6.88 -7.31 -6.00
N TYR A 18 7.93 -8.13 -5.86
CA TYR A 18 8.22 -8.85 -4.62
C TYR A 18 8.44 -7.88 -3.45
N ILE A 19 9.28 -6.86 -3.64
CA ILE A 19 9.57 -5.87 -2.60
C ILE A 19 8.29 -5.13 -2.21
N ALA A 20 7.51 -4.65 -3.19
CA ALA A 20 6.24 -3.95 -2.95
C ALA A 20 5.27 -4.80 -2.12
N ALA A 21 5.11 -6.08 -2.48
CA ALA A 21 4.25 -7.01 -1.74
C ALA A 21 4.73 -7.25 -0.30
N ARG A 22 6.04 -7.43 -0.09
CA ARG A 22 6.62 -7.62 1.25
C ARG A 22 6.42 -6.40 2.14
N VAL A 23 6.61 -5.20 1.60
CA VAL A 23 6.33 -3.95 2.32
C VAL A 23 4.85 -3.86 2.64
N ARG A 24 3.96 -3.96 1.63
CA ARG A 24 2.49 -3.91 1.81
C ARG A 24 2.01 -4.86 2.91
N ASP A 25 2.43 -6.12 2.89
CA ASP A 25 1.99 -7.10 3.88
C ASP A 25 2.50 -6.80 5.29
N ALA A 26 3.73 -6.29 5.41
CA ALA A 26 4.25 -5.85 6.70
C ALA A 26 3.50 -4.62 7.24
N ILE A 27 3.21 -3.63 6.39
CA ILE A 27 2.42 -2.46 6.81
C ILE A 27 1.00 -2.88 7.19
N ALA A 28 0.36 -3.72 6.38
CA ALA A 28 -0.97 -4.26 6.64
C ALA A 28 -1.03 -4.99 8.00
N GLY A 29 0.01 -5.76 8.35
CA GLY A 29 0.12 -6.43 9.65
C GLY A 29 0.31 -5.49 10.85
N ASN A 30 0.70 -4.23 10.62
CA ASN A 30 0.84 -3.21 11.65
C ASN A 30 -0.39 -2.30 11.78
N VAL A 31 -1.39 -2.43 10.90
CA VAL A 31 -2.65 -1.69 11.00
C VAL A 31 -3.41 -2.15 12.24
N ARG A 32 -3.57 -1.26 13.21
CA ARG A 32 -4.33 -1.50 14.44
C ARG A 32 -4.82 -0.19 15.05
N ALA A 33 -5.85 -0.29 15.88
CA ALA A 33 -6.39 0.87 16.60
C ALA A 33 -5.30 1.57 17.43
N GLY A 34 -5.32 2.91 17.41
CA GLY A 34 -4.38 3.77 18.12
C GLY A 34 -3.15 4.19 17.31
N VAL A 35 -2.74 3.43 16.29
CA VAL A 35 -1.64 3.79 15.38
C VAL A 35 -2.09 4.93 14.46
N THR A 36 -1.21 5.89 14.20
CA THR A 36 -1.43 6.94 13.21
C THR A 36 -1.06 6.47 11.82
N THR A 37 -1.76 7.01 10.82
CA THR A 37 -1.38 6.78 9.41
C THR A 37 0.06 7.21 9.12
N GLY A 38 0.58 8.25 9.78
CA GLY A 38 1.98 8.68 9.69
C GLY A 38 2.98 7.63 10.20
N GLU A 39 2.70 7.00 11.36
CA GLU A 39 3.55 5.91 11.88
C GLU A 39 3.65 4.73 10.90
N LEU A 40 2.57 4.42 10.18
CA LEU A 40 2.60 3.39 9.13
C LEU A 40 3.48 3.81 7.94
N ALA A 41 3.47 5.10 7.57
CA ALA A 41 4.31 5.62 6.51
C ALA A 41 5.80 5.64 6.88
N ASP A 42 6.12 6.00 8.12
CA ASP A 42 7.50 5.97 8.63
C ASP A 42 8.05 4.54 8.61
N TYR A 43 7.25 3.55 9.06
CA TYR A 43 7.62 2.14 9.00
C TYR A 43 7.80 1.64 7.55
N ALA A 44 6.96 2.10 6.63
CA ALA A 44 7.11 1.77 5.21
C ALA A 44 8.39 2.35 4.61
N GLU A 45 8.73 3.60 4.93
CA GLU A 45 9.95 4.22 4.45
C GLU A 45 11.21 3.48 4.89
N GLU A 46 11.28 3.11 6.17
CA GLU A 46 12.39 2.33 6.71
C GLU A 46 12.52 0.98 5.99
N MET A 47 11.41 0.27 5.81
CA MET A 47 11.42 -1.05 5.17
C MET A 47 11.78 -0.97 3.67
N ILE A 48 11.23 0.01 2.94
CA ILE A 48 11.54 0.24 1.52
C ILE A 48 13.05 0.48 1.34
N ARG A 49 13.63 1.37 2.16
CA ARG A 49 15.07 1.64 2.15
C ARG A 49 15.89 0.41 2.56
N GLY A 50 15.39 -0.39 3.49
CA GLY A 50 16.02 -1.64 3.92
C GLY A 50 16.16 -2.69 2.81
N PHE A 51 15.28 -2.66 1.80
CA PHE A 51 15.43 -3.47 0.58
C PHE A 51 16.37 -2.85 -0.47
N GLY A 52 16.93 -1.67 -0.22
CA GLY A 52 17.69 -0.90 -1.21
C GLY A 52 16.79 -0.36 -2.33
N ALA A 53 15.50 -0.17 -2.06
CA ALA A 53 14.54 0.41 -2.98
C ALA A 53 14.19 1.86 -2.58
N GLU A 54 13.51 2.56 -3.48
CA GLU A 54 12.98 3.90 -3.25
C GLU A 54 11.45 3.87 -3.32
N SER A 55 10.77 4.81 -2.66
CA SER A 55 9.32 4.96 -2.86
C SER A 55 9.03 5.43 -4.29
N ALA A 56 8.04 4.81 -4.93
CA ALA A 56 7.54 5.28 -6.21
C ALA A 56 6.69 6.55 -6.09
N PHE A 57 6.17 6.84 -4.89
CA PHE A 57 5.18 7.88 -4.63
C PHE A 57 5.79 9.14 -4.03
N LEU A 58 6.80 9.03 -3.16
CA LEU A 58 7.42 10.19 -2.53
C LEU A 58 7.98 11.16 -3.59
N GLY A 59 7.50 12.40 -3.58
CA GLY A 59 7.83 13.44 -4.54
C GLY A 59 7.12 13.34 -5.90
N TYR A 60 6.40 12.25 -6.19
CA TYR A 60 5.70 12.09 -7.46
C TYR A 60 4.58 13.14 -7.59
N LYS A 61 4.75 14.08 -8.53
CA LYS A 61 3.86 15.24 -8.69
C LYS A 61 3.63 16.03 -7.38
N GLY A 62 4.64 16.05 -6.51
CA GLY A 62 4.57 16.72 -5.20
C GLY A 62 3.86 15.93 -4.10
N TYR A 63 3.55 14.64 -4.31
CA TYR A 63 3.00 13.80 -3.26
C TYR A 63 3.99 13.65 -2.08
N PRO A 64 3.58 13.86 -0.82
CA PRO A 64 4.53 14.12 0.27
C PRO A 64 4.94 12.90 1.08
N SER A 65 4.48 11.69 0.73
CA SER A 65 4.63 10.50 1.58
C SER A 65 5.11 9.27 0.80
N PRO A 66 5.83 8.31 1.42
CA PRO A 66 6.32 7.10 0.78
C PRO A 66 5.23 6.11 0.34
N ILE A 67 4.06 6.13 0.97
CA ILE A 67 2.91 5.25 0.70
C ILE A 67 1.61 6.06 0.77
N CYS A 68 0.50 5.51 0.25
CA CYS A 68 -0.82 6.07 0.53
C CYS A 68 -1.51 5.27 1.63
N VAL A 69 -2.19 5.98 2.54
CA VAL A 69 -3.03 5.36 3.59
C VAL A 69 -4.41 5.99 3.55
N SER A 70 -5.37 5.20 3.08
CA SER A 70 -6.74 5.63 2.77
C SER A 70 -7.72 5.04 3.79
N VAL A 71 -8.22 5.86 4.71
CA VAL A 71 -9.14 5.40 5.77
C VAL A 71 -10.59 5.71 5.40
N ASN A 72 -11.47 4.70 5.49
CA ASN A 72 -12.92 4.79 5.30
C ASN A 72 -13.35 5.44 3.96
N GLU A 73 -13.89 6.66 4.01
CA GLU A 73 -14.40 7.41 2.86
C GLU A 73 -13.32 7.83 1.86
N VAL A 74 -12.05 7.76 2.25
CA VAL A 74 -10.93 8.12 1.37
C VAL A 74 -10.74 7.02 0.33
N VAL A 75 -11.17 7.27 -0.90
CA VAL A 75 -11.16 6.28 -1.99
C VAL A 75 -9.74 5.79 -2.32
N VAL A 76 -8.81 6.72 -2.63
CA VAL A 76 -7.40 6.45 -2.94
C VAL A 76 -6.54 7.66 -2.55
N HIS A 77 -5.22 7.49 -2.55
CA HIS A 77 -4.23 8.57 -2.36
C HIS A 77 -4.35 9.33 -1.03
N GLY A 78 -4.89 8.70 0.02
CA GLY A 78 -4.90 9.31 1.35
C GLY A 78 -3.48 9.66 1.80
N ILE A 79 -3.28 10.92 2.22
CA ILE A 79 -1.98 11.41 2.68
C ILE A 79 -1.80 11.04 4.16
N PRO A 80 -0.79 10.22 4.50
CA PRO A 80 -0.50 9.88 5.89
C PRO A 80 -0.21 11.10 6.76
N GLY A 81 -0.61 11.03 8.04
CA GLY A 81 -0.37 12.09 9.00
C GLY A 81 -0.89 11.75 10.39
N LYS A 82 -1.44 12.75 11.08
CA LYS A 82 -1.86 12.63 12.50
C LYS A 82 -3.15 11.83 12.73
N ARG A 83 -3.86 11.41 11.68
CA ARG A 83 -5.09 10.60 11.81
C ARG A 83 -4.76 9.28 12.50
N ARG A 84 -5.36 9.05 13.67
CA ARG A 84 -5.33 7.76 14.38
C ARG A 84 -6.38 6.83 13.78
N ILE A 85 -6.02 5.56 13.70
CA ILE A 85 -6.89 4.48 13.27
C ILE A 85 -7.73 4.03 14.47
N GLU A 86 -9.01 3.78 14.24
CA GLU A 86 -9.97 3.37 15.26
C GLU A 86 -10.52 1.96 14.99
N VAL A 87 -11.12 1.34 16.01
CA VAL A 87 -11.84 0.07 15.82
C VAL A 87 -13.07 0.34 14.94
N GLY A 88 -13.29 -0.52 13.95
CA GLY A 88 -14.35 -0.39 12.96
C GLY A 88 -13.88 0.25 11.66
N ASP A 89 -12.70 0.88 11.62
CA ASP A 89 -12.14 1.44 10.40
C ASP A 89 -11.80 0.37 9.36
N ILE A 90 -11.88 0.76 8.09
CA ILE A 90 -11.16 0.09 7.00
C ILE A 90 -10.02 0.98 6.51
N VAL A 91 -8.86 0.38 6.29
CA VAL A 91 -7.63 1.10 5.94
C VAL A 91 -7.04 0.50 4.68
N GLY A 92 -7.11 1.24 3.58
CA GLY A 92 -6.37 0.96 2.35
C GLY A 92 -4.90 1.31 2.51
N ILE A 93 -4.03 0.33 2.28
CA ILE A 93 -2.58 0.47 2.23
C ILE A 93 -2.15 0.29 0.78
N ASP A 94 -1.56 1.32 0.21
CA ASP A 94 -1.09 1.35 -1.18
C ASP A 94 0.42 1.62 -1.22
N VAL A 95 1.17 0.71 -1.83
CA VAL A 95 2.63 0.70 -1.81
C VAL A 95 3.18 0.59 -3.22
N GLY A 96 3.89 1.63 -3.62
CA GLY A 96 4.70 1.65 -4.83
C GLY A 96 6.18 1.77 -4.50
N VAL A 97 7.02 0.93 -5.11
CA VAL A 97 8.48 0.97 -4.96
C VAL A 97 9.17 1.06 -6.31
N ARG A 98 10.30 1.75 -6.36
CA ARG A 98 11.27 1.73 -7.47
C ARG A 98 12.48 0.91 -7.07
N TYR A 99 12.78 -0.12 -7.86
CA TYR A 99 13.95 -0.97 -7.65
C TYR A 99 14.52 -1.44 -9.00
N GLY A 100 15.83 -1.28 -9.19
CA GLY A 100 16.50 -1.71 -10.43
C GLY A 100 15.94 -1.09 -11.72
N GLY A 101 15.35 0.11 -11.65
CA GLY A 101 14.69 0.77 -12.79
C GLY A 101 13.24 0.35 -13.05
N TYR A 102 12.67 -0.55 -12.25
CA TYR A 102 11.30 -1.02 -12.38
C TYR A 102 10.44 -0.57 -11.19
N VAL A 103 9.14 -0.37 -11.46
CA VAL A 103 8.15 -0.07 -10.43
C VAL A 103 7.41 -1.35 -10.05
N GLY A 104 7.32 -1.63 -8.76
CA GLY A 104 6.35 -2.58 -8.20
C GLY A 104 5.25 -1.79 -7.51
N ASP A 105 3.99 -2.18 -7.70
CA ASP A 105 2.84 -1.43 -7.22
C ASP A 105 1.74 -2.39 -6.76
N THR A 106 1.20 -2.17 -5.57
CA THR A 106 0.18 -3.03 -4.99
C THR A 106 -0.52 -2.39 -3.79
N ALA A 107 -1.81 -2.68 -3.65
CA ALA A 107 -2.61 -2.22 -2.53
C ALA A 107 -3.42 -3.36 -1.88
N ARG A 108 -3.83 -3.14 -0.63
CA ARG A 108 -4.79 -3.99 0.11
C ARG A 108 -5.56 -3.16 1.13
N THR A 109 -6.81 -3.52 1.37
CA THR A 109 -7.63 -2.96 2.45
C THR A 109 -7.61 -3.87 3.68
N VAL A 110 -7.42 -3.30 4.86
CA VAL A 110 -7.43 -4.00 6.17
C VAL A 110 -8.63 -3.54 6.99
N MET A 111 -9.36 -4.49 7.59
CA MET A 111 -10.42 -4.21 8.56
C MET A 111 -9.82 -4.16 9.97
N VAL A 112 -10.17 -3.14 10.76
CA VAL A 112 -9.60 -2.92 12.09
C VAL A 112 -10.60 -3.38 13.16
N GLY A 113 -10.40 -4.59 13.69
CA GLY A 113 -11.34 -5.17 14.66
C GLY A 113 -12.67 -5.54 14.00
N GLU A 114 -13.77 -5.32 14.72
CA GLU A 114 -15.12 -5.60 14.21
C GLU A 114 -15.68 -4.40 13.43
N CYS A 115 -15.98 -4.61 12.15
CA CYS A 115 -16.58 -3.62 11.25
C CYS A 115 -18.08 -3.89 11.07
N ASP A 116 -18.84 -2.86 10.65
CA ASP A 116 -20.23 -3.03 10.17
C ASP A 116 -20.28 -4.15 9.10
N PRO A 117 -21.25 -5.08 9.15
CA PRO A 117 -21.33 -6.19 8.19
C PRO A 117 -21.32 -5.76 6.73
N ARG A 118 -21.91 -4.60 6.39
CA ARG A 118 -21.92 -4.06 5.03
C ARG A 118 -20.53 -3.57 4.62
N VAL A 119 -19.75 -3.03 5.56
CA VAL A 119 -18.35 -2.64 5.33
C VAL A 119 -17.49 -3.88 5.11
N ALA A 120 -17.69 -4.93 5.90
CA ALA A 120 -17.01 -6.21 5.68
C ALA A 120 -17.37 -6.85 4.33
N GLU A 121 -18.64 -6.76 3.92
CA GLU A 121 -19.09 -7.20 2.60
C GLU A 121 -18.48 -6.39 1.46
N LEU A 122 -18.35 -5.07 1.62
CA LEU A 122 -17.66 -4.19 0.67
C LEU A 122 -16.22 -4.66 0.45
N VAL A 123 -15.43 -4.83 1.52
CA VAL A 123 -14.03 -5.24 1.42
C VAL A 123 -13.90 -6.59 0.71
N LYS A 124 -14.72 -7.58 1.09
CA LYS A 124 -14.72 -8.91 0.47
C LYS A 124 -15.12 -8.87 -1.00
N THR A 125 -16.11 -8.05 -1.36
CA THR A 125 -16.56 -7.90 -2.75
C THR A 125 -15.49 -7.25 -3.60
N THR A 126 -14.83 -6.19 -3.10
CA THR A 126 -13.70 -5.56 -3.78
C THR A 126 -12.55 -6.55 -4.01
N GLU A 127 -12.19 -7.36 -3.01
CA GLU A 127 -11.14 -8.38 -3.17
C GLU A 127 -11.55 -9.44 -4.20
N ARG A 128 -12.80 -9.92 -4.18
CA ARG A 128 -13.30 -10.86 -5.18
C ARG A 128 -13.24 -10.30 -6.59
N CYS A 129 -13.69 -9.05 -6.79
CA CYS A 129 -13.65 -8.39 -8.10
C CYS A 129 -12.25 -8.20 -8.67
N LEU A 130 -11.19 -8.22 -7.85
CA LEU A 130 -9.81 -8.17 -8.32
C LEU A 130 -9.29 -9.54 -8.76
N MET A 131 -9.81 -10.62 -8.15
CA MET A 131 -9.31 -11.98 -8.34
C MET A 131 -10.04 -12.75 -9.45
N GLU A 132 -11.28 -12.36 -9.77
CA GLU A 132 -12.13 -12.93 -10.83
C GLU A 132 -11.93 -12.20 -12.17
#